data_AF-A0A8H6L1I2-F1
#
_entry.id   AF-A0A8H6L1I2-F1
#
_cell.length_a   1.000
_cell.length_b   1.000
_cell.length_c   1.000
_cell.angle_alpha   90.00
_cell.angle_beta   90.00
_cell.angle_gamma   90.00
#
_symmetry.space_group_name_H-M   'P 1'
#
loop_
_entity.id
_entity.type
_entity.pdbx_description
1 polymer ?
#
loop_
_entity_poly.entity_id
_entity_poly.type
_entity_poly.pdbx_seq_one_letter_code
_entity_poly.pdbx_strand_id
1 'polypeptide(L)'
;MAASSQDPPPDISSLSMNPTMESSVQSIPLQTPTELPSHRSHNLTNNLKRSDPFKFGSRYLEPTDDVFEFNAWDHVVPDSAYHTHCEAQYTFQRASPVSDFDKARFNNNPEKWWNQFYSNNTSNFFKDRKWLHQEFPILSKLTAKDAGPSTILEVGAGAGNTAFPILKANDNEELMIHACDFSKKAVELIRANAAYDPEHMQASVWDISSEDLPPGVREGSVDVVLLVFIFSALSPKQWDAAVSNVWRVLKPGGEVCFRDYGKGDLTQVRFKKGRLLEDNFYIRGDGTRVYFFEELELKRIWGGTGTVNREIGANGEDGSVSSGTARDEQPKDTDEVCTGDEVIPDRALGVFGTEHTPSPTPKSTFEIVSLGVDRRMLVNRQKQLKMYRCWMQGQFKKPYGTALD
;
A
#
# COMPACT_ATOMS: atom_id res chain seq x y z
N MET A 1 54.41 1.58 -24.90
CA MET A 1 54.49 0.15 -24.53
C MET A 1 54.75 0.07 -23.03
N ALA A 2 53.74 -0.33 -22.27
CA ALA A 2 53.85 -0.78 -20.90
C ALA A 2 52.65 -1.73 -20.68
N ALA A 3 52.94 -3.00 -20.43
CA ALA A 3 51.96 -4.05 -20.22
C ALA A 3 51.71 -4.21 -18.71
N SER A 4 50.45 -4.27 -18.29
CA SER A 4 50.05 -4.74 -16.97
C SER A 4 49.09 -5.92 -17.13
N SER A 5 49.49 -7.05 -16.56
CA SER A 5 48.77 -8.32 -16.46
C SER A 5 47.47 -8.19 -15.66
N GLN A 6 46.38 -8.78 -16.17
CA GLN A 6 45.16 -9.06 -15.42
C GLN A 6 44.88 -10.56 -15.50
N ASP A 7 44.77 -11.21 -14.35
CA ASP A 7 44.36 -12.61 -14.22
C ASP A 7 42.86 -12.78 -14.48
N PRO A 8 42.41 -13.93 -15.05
CA PRO A 8 41.01 -14.21 -15.29
C PRO A 8 40.28 -14.68 -14.01
N PRO A 9 38.94 -14.50 -13.92
CA PRO A 9 38.16 -14.93 -12.76
C PRO A 9 38.01 -16.47 -12.68
N PRO A 10 37.87 -17.05 -11.47
CA PRO A 10 37.83 -18.49 -11.30
C PRO A 10 36.49 -19.11 -11.71
N ASP A 11 36.61 -20.28 -12.33
CA ASP A 11 35.55 -21.15 -12.83
C ASP A 11 34.90 -21.93 -11.68
N ILE A 12 33.60 -21.73 -11.44
CA ILE A 12 32.85 -22.38 -10.35
C ILE A 12 31.99 -23.49 -10.94
N SER A 13 32.65 -24.57 -11.37
CA SER A 13 31.98 -25.79 -11.82
C SER A 13 32.59 -27.04 -11.19
N SER A 14 32.63 -27.13 -9.86
CA SER A 14 32.78 -28.41 -9.15
C SER A 14 32.71 -28.26 -7.63
N LEU A 15 31.52 -28.26 -7.04
CA LEU A 15 31.37 -28.64 -5.63
C LEU A 15 30.13 -29.53 -5.46
N SER A 16 30.43 -30.83 -5.37
CA SER A 16 29.53 -31.94 -5.03
C SER A 16 29.05 -31.80 -3.59
N MET A 17 27.73 -31.82 -3.37
CA MET A 17 27.14 -31.87 -2.03
C MET A 17 26.94 -33.32 -1.57
N ASN A 18 27.57 -33.70 -0.45
CA ASN A 18 27.22 -34.89 0.32
C ASN A 18 26.19 -34.51 1.41
N PRO A 19 25.17 -35.33 1.69
CA PRO A 19 24.12 -35.01 2.66
C PRO A 19 24.36 -35.75 3.99
N THR A 20 24.52 -35.04 5.11
CA THR A 20 24.05 -35.52 6.43
C THR A 20 24.18 -34.43 7.49
N MET A 21 23.06 -34.01 8.08
CA MET A 21 22.87 -33.90 9.53
C MET A 21 21.43 -33.43 9.82
N GLU A 22 20.62 -34.36 10.33
CA GLU A 22 19.34 -34.09 10.97
C GLU A 22 19.55 -33.50 12.37
N SER A 23 18.77 -32.48 12.74
CA SER A 23 18.31 -32.32 14.12
C SER A 23 16.91 -31.70 14.18
N SER A 24 15.94 -32.58 14.42
CA SER A 24 14.76 -32.41 15.29
C SER A 24 14.09 -31.02 15.37
N VAL A 25 13.04 -30.83 14.58
CA VAL A 25 11.93 -29.90 14.87
C VAL A 25 10.69 -30.73 15.17
N GLN A 26 10.05 -30.45 16.30
CA GLN A 26 8.86 -31.14 16.79
C GLN A 26 7.72 -31.09 15.76
N SER A 27 7.15 -32.26 15.48
CA SER A 27 6.06 -32.46 14.53
C SER A 27 4.74 -31.91 15.06
N ILE A 28 4.20 -30.88 14.41
CA ILE A 28 2.78 -30.56 14.45
C ILE A 28 2.05 -31.68 13.70
N PRO A 29 0.94 -32.26 14.23
CA PRO A 29 0.25 -33.35 13.56
C PRO A 29 -0.24 -32.88 12.19
N LEU A 30 0.23 -33.56 11.15
CA LEU A 30 -0.21 -33.41 9.77
C LEU A 30 -1.71 -33.72 9.71
N GLN A 31 -2.57 -32.71 9.70
CA GLN A 31 -3.93 -32.90 9.24
C GLN A 31 -3.86 -33.26 7.76
N THR A 32 -4.22 -34.50 7.45
CA THR A 32 -4.37 -34.99 6.08
C THR A 32 -5.33 -34.05 5.35
N PRO A 33 -4.94 -33.38 4.24
CA PRO A 33 -5.87 -32.57 3.47
C PRO A 33 -6.84 -33.52 2.77
N THR A 34 -8.00 -33.74 3.40
CA THR A 34 -9.05 -34.60 2.86
C THR A 34 -10.02 -33.71 2.09
N GLU A 35 -9.52 -33.10 1.01
CA GLU A 35 -10.24 -32.67 -0.21
C GLU A 35 -9.37 -31.69 -1.00
N LEU A 36 -9.16 -31.97 -2.29
CA LEU A 36 -8.63 -31.00 -3.23
C LEU A 36 -9.56 -29.78 -3.22
N PRO A 37 -9.06 -28.55 -3.00
CA PRO A 37 -9.88 -27.35 -3.01
C PRO A 37 -10.69 -27.25 -4.30
N SER A 38 -11.98 -26.92 -4.21
CA SER A 38 -12.92 -26.87 -5.34
C SER A 38 -12.54 -25.94 -6.51
N HIS A 39 -11.51 -25.12 -6.33
CA HIS A 39 -10.95 -24.23 -7.35
C HIS A 39 -9.78 -24.86 -8.15
N ARG A 40 -9.24 -26.01 -7.72
CA ARG A 40 -8.23 -26.76 -8.47
C ARG A 40 -8.92 -27.69 -9.47
N SER A 41 -8.34 -27.85 -10.65
CA SER A 41 -8.89 -28.83 -11.59
C SER A 41 -8.72 -30.23 -11.01
N HIS A 42 -9.82 -30.97 -10.94
CA HIS A 42 -9.82 -32.39 -10.60
C HIS A 42 -9.39 -33.27 -11.79
N ASN A 43 -8.94 -32.68 -12.90
CA ASN A 43 -8.49 -33.38 -14.09
C ASN A 43 -7.01 -33.06 -14.42
N LEU A 44 -6.14 -34.06 -14.24
CA LEU A 44 -4.69 -33.98 -14.51
C LEU A 44 -4.34 -33.64 -15.97
N THR A 45 -5.28 -33.78 -16.91
CA THR A 45 -5.08 -33.48 -18.34
C THR A 45 -5.72 -32.18 -18.79
N ASN A 46 -6.48 -31.51 -17.92
CA ASN A 46 -7.18 -30.28 -18.24
C ASN A 46 -7.25 -29.39 -17.00
N ASN A 47 -6.16 -28.67 -16.70
CA ASN A 47 -6.13 -27.67 -15.64
C ASN A 47 -6.91 -26.42 -16.13
N LEU A 48 -8.25 -26.49 -16.06
CA LEU A 48 -9.15 -25.54 -16.71
C LEU A 48 -8.79 -24.10 -16.30
N LYS A 49 -8.48 -23.30 -17.32
CA LYS A 49 -8.08 -21.88 -17.28
C LYS A 49 -9.09 -20.93 -16.62
N ARG A 50 -10.21 -21.43 -16.10
CA ARG A 50 -11.36 -20.65 -15.63
C ARG A 50 -12.33 -21.53 -14.83
N SER A 51 -12.52 -21.25 -13.55
CA SER A 51 -13.78 -21.59 -12.87
C SER A 51 -14.84 -20.59 -13.32
N ASP A 52 -16.09 -21.02 -13.48
CA ASP A 52 -17.23 -20.14 -13.75
C ASP A 52 -18.21 -20.20 -12.57
N PRO A 53 -18.59 -19.07 -11.95
CA PRO A 53 -18.08 -17.72 -12.18
C PRO A 53 -16.59 -17.60 -11.83
N PHE A 54 -15.84 -16.87 -12.66
CA PHE A 54 -14.42 -16.61 -12.42
C PHE A 54 -14.25 -15.85 -11.11
N LYS A 55 -13.61 -16.49 -10.13
CA LYS A 55 -13.24 -15.87 -8.86
C LYS A 55 -11.81 -15.34 -8.96
N PHE A 56 -11.63 -14.04 -8.78
CA PHE A 56 -10.31 -13.44 -8.63
C PHE A 56 -9.66 -13.93 -7.32
N GLY A 57 -8.32 -14.00 -7.30
CA GLY A 57 -7.57 -14.23 -6.05
C GLY A 57 -7.50 -15.69 -5.57
N SER A 58 -7.83 -16.67 -6.41
CA SER A 58 -7.93 -18.08 -6.02
C SER A 58 -6.81 -18.99 -6.52
N ARG A 59 -5.77 -18.44 -7.17
CA ARG A 59 -4.66 -19.25 -7.72
C ARG A 59 -3.48 -19.27 -6.76
N TYR A 60 -3.52 -20.18 -5.79
CA TYR A 60 -2.45 -20.39 -4.81
C TYR A 60 -1.36 -21.28 -5.39
N LEU A 61 -0.11 -20.85 -5.24
CA LEU A 61 1.08 -21.61 -5.64
C LEU A 61 1.56 -22.49 -4.48
N GLU A 62 1.55 -23.81 -4.69
CA GLU A 62 2.05 -24.79 -3.75
C GLU A 62 3.48 -25.24 -4.10
N PRO A 63 4.27 -25.78 -3.15
CA PRO A 63 5.66 -26.18 -3.38
C PRO A 63 5.88 -27.18 -4.52
N THR A 64 4.86 -27.99 -4.84
CA THR A 64 4.90 -29.01 -5.90
C THR A 64 4.46 -28.51 -7.27
N ASP A 65 3.89 -27.29 -7.34
CA ASP A 65 3.32 -26.77 -8.57
C ASP A 65 4.42 -26.28 -9.53
N ASP A 66 4.19 -26.43 -10.84
CA ASP A 66 5.02 -25.77 -11.84
C ASP A 66 4.68 -24.28 -11.89
N VAL A 67 5.61 -23.44 -11.43
CA VAL A 67 5.48 -21.97 -11.41
C VAL A 67 5.10 -21.39 -12.78
N PHE A 68 5.45 -22.04 -13.89
CA PHE A 68 5.17 -21.57 -15.25
C PHE A 68 3.89 -22.12 -15.86
N GLU A 69 3.12 -22.91 -15.12
CA GLU A 69 1.84 -23.46 -15.56
C GLU A 69 0.83 -22.36 -15.89
N PHE A 70 0.69 -21.37 -14.99
CA PHE A 70 -0.17 -20.20 -15.18
C PHE A 70 0.64 -18.94 -15.42
N ASN A 71 0.06 -17.94 -16.10
CA ASN A 71 0.71 -16.63 -16.28
C ASN A 71 0.78 -15.80 -14.99
N ALA A 72 0.02 -16.17 -13.97
CA ALA A 72 0.00 -15.49 -12.69
C ALA A 72 -0.50 -16.37 -11.55
N TRP A 73 0.03 -16.13 -10.36
CA TRP A 73 -0.33 -16.73 -9.08
C TRP A 73 -0.67 -15.63 -8.07
N ASP A 74 -1.69 -15.86 -7.25
CA ASP A 74 -2.20 -14.93 -6.25
C ASP A 74 -1.59 -15.26 -4.87
N HIS A 75 -1.48 -14.25 -4.00
CA HIS A 75 -0.97 -14.34 -2.62
C HIS A 75 0.48 -14.85 -2.47
N VAL A 76 1.31 -14.71 -3.50
CA VAL A 76 2.69 -15.21 -3.49
C VAL A 76 3.62 -14.24 -2.76
N VAL A 77 4.25 -14.71 -1.69
CA VAL A 77 5.34 -13.99 -1.01
C VAL A 77 6.63 -14.11 -1.84
N PRO A 78 7.30 -12.99 -2.18
CA PRO A 78 8.57 -13.03 -2.89
C PRO A 78 9.64 -13.78 -2.11
N ASP A 79 10.53 -14.46 -2.84
CA ASP A 79 11.68 -15.14 -2.24
C ASP A 79 12.81 -14.16 -1.89
N SER A 80 13.78 -14.62 -1.11
CA SER A 80 14.94 -13.83 -0.70
C SER A 80 15.74 -13.28 -1.90
N ALA A 81 15.80 -14.03 -3.00
CA ALA A 81 16.47 -13.59 -4.22
C ALA A 81 15.78 -12.35 -4.83
N TYR A 82 14.44 -12.29 -4.84
CA TYR A 82 13.73 -11.09 -5.26
C TYR A 82 13.96 -9.93 -4.30
N HIS A 83 14.00 -10.16 -2.99
CA HIS A 83 14.33 -9.11 -2.03
C HIS A 83 15.73 -8.53 -2.25
N THR A 84 16.75 -9.37 -2.47
CA THR A 84 18.09 -8.92 -2.84
C THR A 84 18.09 -8.13 -4.15
N HIS A 85 17.31 -8.58 -5.14
CA HIS A 85 17.16 -7.85 -6.41
C HIS A 85 16.56 -6.46 -6.20
N CYS A 86 15.50 -6.34 -5.39
CA CYS A 86 14.89 -5.05 -5.04
C CYS A 86 15.92 -4.09 -4.44
N GLU A 87 16.69 -4.51 -3.43
CA GLU A 87 17.71 -3.67 -2.79
C GLU A 87 18.82 -3.21 -3.76
N ALA A 88 19.22 -4.09 -4.69
CA ALA A 88 20.14 -3.72 -5.75
C ALA A 88 19.54 -2.66 -6.69
N GLN A 89 18.25 -2.76 -7.05
CA GLN A 89 17.57 -1.75 -7.87
C GLN A 89 17.42 -0.42 -7.13
N TYR A 90 17.07 -0.44 -5.84
CA TYR A 90 16.95 0.78 -5.03
C TYR A 90 18.30 1.50 -4.90
N THR A 91 19.38 0.76 -4.66
CA THR A 91 20.74 1.31 -4.64
C THR A 91 21.09 1.97 -5.97
N PHE A 92 20.81 1.30 -7.09
CA PHE A 92 21.03 1.85 -8.43
C PHE A 92 20.21 3.13 -8.69
N GLN A 93 18.95 3.18 -8.24
CA GLN A 93 18.07 4.32 -8.42
C GLN A 93 18.52 5.52 -7.57
N ARG A 94 18.93 5.28 -6.31
CA ARG A 94 19.49 6.31 -5.41
C ARG A 94 20.79 6.90 -5.92
N ALA A 95 21.59 6.14 -6.66
CA ALA A 95 22.82 6.64 -7.27
C ALA A 95 22.60 7.65 -8.42
N SER A 96 21.35 7.81 -8.89
CA SER A 96 21.01 8.77 -9.94
C SER A 96 19.58 9.28 -9.75
N PRO A 97 19.32 10.10 -8.72
CA PRO A 97 18.00 10.66 -8.47
C PRO A 97 17.64 11.70 -9.53
N VAL A 98 16.41 12.22 -9.47
CA VAL A 98 15.98 13.39 -10.25
C VAL A 98 16.84 14.60 -9.86
N SER A 99 17.16 15.46 -10.83
CA SER A 99 17.90 16.72 -10.58
C SER A 99 17.07 17.68 -9.71
N ASP A 100 17.69 18.58 -8.96
CA ASP A 100 16.95 19.54 -8.12
C ASP A 100 16.02 20.45 -8.93
N PHE A 101 16.45 20.83 -10.14
CA PHE A 101 15.62 21.57 -11.10
C PHE A 101 14.36 20.79 -11.47
N ASP A 102 14.49 19.52 -11.83
CA ASP A 102 13.36 18.69 -12.20
C ASP A 102 12.48 18.34 -10.98
N LYS A 103 13.07 18.13 -9.80
CA LYS A 103 12.30 17.95 -8.55
C LYS A 103 11.37 19.14 -8.30
N ALA A 104 11.88 20.36 -8.41
CA ALA A 104 11.06 21.57 -8.28
C ALA A 104 9.99 21.64 -9.36
N ARG A 105 10.34 21.35 -10.62
CA ARG A 105 9.40 21.32 -11.75
C ARG A 105 8.23 20.34 -11.54
N PHE A 106 8.49 19.14 -11.02
CA PHE A 106 7.47 18.12 -10.81
C PHE A 106 6.61 18.38 -9.56
N ASN A 107 7.15 19.07 -8.55
CA ASN A 107 6.43 19.36 -7.31
C ASN A 107 5.66 20.68 -7.29
N ASN A 108 6.04 21.68 -8.10
CA ASN A 108 5.39 23.00 -8.06
C ASN A 108 3.98 23.02 -8.67
N ASN A 109 3.76 22.27 -9.75
CA ASN A 109 2.46 22.21 -10.45
C ASN A 109 2.11 20.76 -10.81
N PRO A 110 1.88 19.87 -9.82
CA PRO A 110 1.64 18.46 -10.05
C PRO A 110 0.35 18.17 -10.85
N GLU A 111 -0.66 19.03 -10.75
CA GLU A 111 -1.93 18.94 -11.48
C GLU A 111 -1.76 19.05 -13.00
N LYS A 112 -0.75 19.80 -13.46
CA LYS A 112 -0.44 19.95 -14.88
C LYS A 112 -0.17 18.60 -15.54
N TRP A 113 0.54 17.71 -14.86
CA TRP A 113 0.90 16.39 -15.38
C TRP A 113 -0.31 15.48 -15.51
N TRP A 114 -1.23 15.52 -14.54
CA TRP A 114 -2.51 14.82 -14.63
C TRP A 114 -3.43 15.38 -15.72
N ASN A 115 -3.50 16.71 -15.86
CA ASN A 115 -4.23 17.35 -16.96
C ASN A 115 -3.68 16.93 -18.32
N GLN A 116 -2.36 16.87 -18.47
CA GLN A 116 -1.72 16.39 -19.70
C GLN A 116 -2.01 14.91 -19.95
N PHE A 117 -1.92 14.08 -18.90
CA PHE A 117 -2.24 12.66 -18.98
C PHE A 117 -3.67 12.43 -19.49
N TYR A 118 -4.68 13.05 -18.89
CA TYR A 118 -6.08 12.89 -19.30
C TYR A 118 -6.43 13.60 -20.61
N SER A 119 -5.66 14.61 -21.02
CA SER A 119 -5.81 15.17 -22.38
C SER A 119 -5.36 14.19 -23.47
N ASN A 120 -4.38 13.34 -23.15
CA ASN A 120 -3.82 12.36 -24.09
C ASN A 120 -4.49 10.98 -24.01
N ASN A 121 -5.16 10.70 -22.90
CA ASN A 121 -5.75 9.39 -22.60
C ASN A 121 -7.23 9.55 -22.26
N THR A 122 -8.10 9.10 -23.17
CA THR A 122 -9.57 9.15 -23.02
C THR A 122 -10.10 7.94 -22.22
N SER A 123 -11.43 7.79 -22.17
CA SER A 123 -12.23 6.90 -21.31
C SER A 123 -11.95 5.38 -21.38
N ASN A 124 -10.87 4.92 -22.02
CA ASN A 124 -10.51 3.51 -22.14
C ASN A 124 -9.12 3.15 -21.56
N PHE A 125 -8.38 4.12 -21.01
CA PHE A 125 -7.04 3.84 -20.48
C PHE A 125 -7.07 2.89 -19.27
N PHE A 126 -7.99 3.15 -18.34
CA PHE A 126 -8.24 2.25 -17.22
C PHE A 126 -9.41 1.33 -17.55
N LYS A 127 -9.35 0.11 -17.00
CA LYS A 127 -10.45 -0.85 -17.05
C LYS A 127 -11.35 -0.66 -15.83
N ASP A 128 -12.64 -0.90 -16.02
CA ASP A 128 -13.62 -0.95 -14.94
C ASP A 128 -13.19 -1.89 -13.82
N ARG A 129 -13.40 -1.42 -12.59
CA ARG A 129 -12.95 -2.10 -11.37
C ARG A 129 -13.91 -3.22 -10.97
N LYS A 130 -13.92 -4.32 -11.73
CA LYS A 130 -14.79 -5.49 -11.48
C LYS A 130 -14.58 -6.17 -10.11
N TRP A 131 -13.46 -5.89 -9.44
CA TRP A 131 -13.12 -6.43 -8.13
C TRP A 131 -13.70 -5.61 -6.96
N LEU A 132 -14.20 -4.39 -7.21
CA LEU A 132 -14.50 -3.42 -6.16
C LEU A 132 -15.56 -3.93 -5.16
N HIS A 133 -16.64 -4.54 -5.64
CA HIS A 133 -17.69 -5.11 -4.78
C HIS A 133 -17.26 -6.36 -4.00
N GLN A 134 -16.24 -7.09 -4.50
CA GLN A 134 -15.70 -8.25 -3.80
C GLN A 134 -14.81 -7.81 -2.63
N GLU A 135 -13.98 -6.79 -2.85
CA GLU A 135 -13.06 -6.27 -1.84
C GLU A 135 -13.73 -5.30 -0.87
N PHE A 136 -14.78 -4.59 -1.28
CA PHE A 136 -15.49 -3.60 -0.47
C PHE A 136 -17.00 -3.88 -0.42
N PRO A 137 -17.45 -4.86 0.39
CA PRO A 137 -18.85 -5.24 0.50
C PRO A 137 -19.80 -4.10 0.93
N ILE A 138 -19.27 -3.07 1.59
CA ILE A 138 -20.05 -1.88 1.98
C ILE A 138 -20.69 -1.19 0.77
N LEU A 139 -20.05 -1.22 -0.40
CA LEU A 139 -20.60 -0.62 -1.61
C LEU A 139 -21.90 -1.29 -2.04
N SER A 140 -21.97 -2.62 -1.92
CA SER A 140 -23.21 -3.37 -2.20
C SER A 140 -24.32 -3.06 -1.20
N LYS A 141 -23.97 -2.65 0.03
CA LYS A 141 -24.97 -2.21 1.03
C LYS A 141 -25.54 -0.84 0.66
N LEU A 142 -24.68 0.12 0.30
CA LEU A 142 -25.10 1.50 -0.02
C LEU A 142 -25.85 1.63 -1.34
N THR A 143 -25.68 0.67 -2.24
CA THR A 143 -26.35 0.62 -3.56
C THR A 143 -27.67 -0.17 -3.55
N ALA A 144 -28.08 -0.74 -2.42
CA ALA A 144 -29.31 -1.55 -2.34
C ALA A 144 -30.58 -0.68 -2.26
N LYS A 145 -31.70 -1.21 -2.80
CA LYS A 145 -33.00 -0.52 -2.98
C LYS A 145 -33.57 0.21 -1.76
N ASP A 146 -33.19 -0.17 -0.55
CA ASP A 146 -33.71 0.41 0.70
C ASP A 146 -32.58 0.81 1.67
N ALA A 147 -31.39 1.14 1.14
CA ALA A 147 -30.24 1.53 1.96
C ALA A 147 -30.41 2.91 2.64
N GLY A 148 -31.37 3.71 2.17
CA GLY A 148 -31.61 5.07 2.61
C GLY A 148 -30.53 6.07 2.14
N PRO A 149 -30.58 7.32 2.64
CA PRO A 149 -29.65 8.38 2.25
C PRO A 149 -28.20 7.97 2.45
N SER A 150 -27.47 7.84 1.35
CA SER A 150 -26.10 7.33 1.34
C SER A 150 -25.21 8.24 0.50
N THR A 151 -24.00 8.51 0.96
CA THR A 151 -23.04 9.36 0.25
C THR A 151 -21.68 8.68 0.12
N ILE A 152 -21.22 8.52 -1.12
CA ILE A 152 -19.89 8.01 -1.45
C ILE A 152 -19.05 9.15 -2.02
N LEU A 153 -17.84 9.34 -1.50
CA LEU A 153 -16.84 10.23 -2.08
C LEU A 153 -15.73 9.41 -2.73
N GLU A 154 -15.63 9.42 -4.05
CA GLU A 154 -14.45 8.93 -4.76
C GLU A 154 -13.46 10.07 -4.93
N VAL A 155 -12.24 9.90 -4.43
CA VAL A 155 -11.14 10.85 -4.63
C VAL A 155 -10.20 10.30 -5.69
N GLY A 156 -9.78 11.15 -6.62
CA GLY A 156 -9.00 10.78 -7.80
C GLY A 156 -9.79 9.86 -8.74
N ALA A 157 -11.04 10.25 -9.03
CA ALA A 157 -11.99 9.48 -9.82
C ALA A 157 -11.56 9.25 -11.28
N GLY A 158 -10.61 10.04 -11.79
CA GLY A 158 -10.09 9.92 -13.14
C GLY A 158 -11.17 10.03 -14.21
N ALA A 159 -11.29 9.01 -15.06
CA ALA A 159 -12.34 8.94 -16.07
C ALA A 159 -13.63 8.23 -15.57
N GLY A 160 -13.76 7.97 -14.27
CA GLY A 160 -14.95 7.38 -13.64
C GLY A 160 -15.02 5.85 -13.65
N ASN A 161 -13.89 5.16 -13.80
CA ASN A 161 -13.82 3.69 -13.86
C ASN A 161 -14.23 2.95 -12.57
N THR A 162 -14.50 3.68 -11.50
CA THR A 162 -15.10 3.20 -10.25
C THR A 162 -16.51 3.77 -10.11
N ALA A 163 -16.67 5.10 -10.21
CA ALA A 163 -17.95 5.79 -10.10
C ALA A 163 -19.05 5.23 -11.03
N PHE A 164 -18.76 5.02 -12.32
CA PHE A 164 -19.76 4.51 -13.27
C PHE A 164 -20.17 3.07 -13.00
N PRO A 165 -19.26 2.12 -12.70
CA PRO A 165 -19.66 0.80 -12.22
C PRO A 165 -20.55 0.81 -10.97
N ILE A 166 -20.26 1.69 -9.99
CA ILE A 166 -21.11 1.83 -8.79
C ILE A 166 -22.49 2.34 -9.20
N LEU A 167 -22.55 3.43 -9.98
CA LEU A 167 -23.81 4.00 -10.47
C LEU A 167 -24.64 2.97 -11.25
N LYS A 168 -23.99 2.17 -12.11
CA LYS A 168 -24.65 1.12 -12.89
C LYS A 168 -25.23 0.00 -12.02
N ALA A 169 -24.61 -0.29 -10.88
CA ALA A 169 -25.05 -1.30 -9.94
C ALA A 169 -26.01 -0.74 -8.87
N ASN A 170 -26.37 0.55 -8.96
CA ASN A 170 -27.17 1.24 -7.96
C ASN A 170 -28.67 0.96 -8.14
N ASP A 171 -29.29 0.41 -7.10
CA ASP A 171 -30.73 0.33 -6.92
C ASP A 171 -31.23 1.34 -5.85
N ASN A 172 -30.34 2.08 -5.17
CA ASN A 172 -30.68 3.05 -4.13
C ASN A 172 -31.01 4.44 -4.72
N GLU A 173 -32.28 4.82 -4.66
CA GLU A 173 -32.78 6.13 -5.13
C GLU A 173 -32.26 7.33 -4.31
N GLU A 174 -31.64 7.10 -3.15
CA GLU A 174 -31.10 8.14 -2.27
C GLU A 174 -29.56 8.14 -2.22
N LEU A 175 -28.89 7.43 -3.14
CA LEU A 175 -27.44 7.44 -3.26
C LEU A 175 -26.95 8.71 -3.96
N MET A 176 -25.95 9.36 -3.38
CA MET A 176 -25.16 10.42 -4.00
C MET A 176 -23.67 10.03 -4.09
N ILE A 177 -23.10 10.12 -5.28
CA ILE A 177 -21.67 9.87 -5.55
C ILE A 177 -20.98 11.21 -5.85
N HIS A 178 -20.06 11.65 -4.98
CA HIS A 178 -19.15 12.74 -5.28
C HIS A 178 -17.88 12.18 -5.92
N ALA A 179 -17.70 12.38 -7.23
CA ALA A 179 -16.53 11.93 -8.00
C ALA A 179 -15.54 13.07 -8.17
N CYS A 180 -14.55 13.15 -7.27
CA CYS A 180 -13.59 14.24 -7.24
C CYS A 180 -12.26 13.86 -7.90
N ASP A 181 -11.66 14.76 -8.65
CA ASP A 181 -10.29 14.58 -9.17
C ASP A 181 -9.50 15.89 -9.14
N PHE A 182 -8.19 15.80 -8.95
CA PHE A 182 -7.29 16.94 -8.98
C PHE A 182 -7.16 17.53 -10.40
N SER A 183 -7.40 16.72 -11.43
CA SER A 183 -7.39 17.12 -12.83
C SER A 183 -8.75 17.62 -13.30
N LYS A 184 -8.79 18.87 -13.75
CA LYS A 184 -9.97 19.40 -14.48
C LYS A 184 -10.32 18.58 -15.72
N LYS A 185 -9.31 18.00 -16.40
CA LYS A 185 -9.52 17.17 -17.59
C LYS A 185 -10.16 15.84 -17.25
N ALA A 186 -9.80 15.21 -16.13
CA ALA A 186 -10.49 14.03 -15.62
C ALA A 186 -11.98 14.32 -15.35
N VAL A 187 -12.27 15.43 -14.65
CA VAL A 187 -13.64 15.84 -14.35
C VAL A 187 -14.46 16.15 -15.62
N GLU A 188 -13.85 16.80 -16.61
CA GLU A 188 -14.46 17.00 -17.94
C GLU A 188 -14.84 15.67 -18.60
N LEU A 189 -13.98 14.64 -18.52
CA LEU A 189 -14.26 13.31 -19.08
C LEU A 189 -15.44 12.62 -18.38
N ILE A 190 -15.53 12.71 -17.04
CA ILE A 190 -16.66 12.13 -16.29
C ILE A 190 -17.96 12.83 -16.69
N ARG A 191 -17.99 14.17 -16.69
CA ARG A 191 -19.20 14.95 -17.02
C ARG A 191 -19.65 14.78 -18.48
N ALA A 192 -18.74 14.46 -19.39
CA ALA A 192 -19.05 14.21 -20.80
C ALA A 192 -19.51 12.77 -21.08
N ASN A 193 -19.45 11.86 -20.09
CA ASN A 193 -19.88 10.48 -20.26
C ASN A 193 -21.42 10.41 -20.38
N ALA A 194 -21.92 9.61 -21.32
CA ALA A 194 -23.36 9.42 -21.52
C ALA A 194 -24.08 8.78 -20.32
N ALA A 195 -23.35 8.07 -19.44
CA ALA A 195 -23.86 7.51 -18.20
C ALA A 195 -23.77 8.47 -17.01
N TYR A 196 -23.31 9.72 -17.21
CA TYR A 196 -23.30 10.73 -16.15
C TYR A 196 -24.74 11.12 -15.79
N ASP A 197 -25.07 10.95 -14.51
CA ASP A 197 -26.38 11.24 -13.97
C ASP A 197 -26.27 12.27 -12.84
N PRO A 198 -26.70 13.53 -13.05
CA PRO A 198 -26.59 14.57 -12.03
C PRO A 198 -27.52 14.35 -10.83
N GLU A 199 -28.49 13.44 -10.89
CA GLU A 199 -29.34 13.11 -9.72
C GLU A 199 -28.58 12.28 -8.69
N HIS A 200 -27.68 11.40 -9.15
CA HIS A 200 -26.93 10.46 -8.32
C HIS A 200 -25.41 10.68 -8.32
N MET A 201 -24.90 11.63 -9.10
CA MET A 201 -23.47 11.88 -9.22
C MET A 201 -23.13 13.35 -9.40
N GLN A 202 -22.16 13.83 -8.64
CA GLN A 202 -21.52 15.13 -8.82
C GLN A 202 -20.02 14.96 -9.04
N ALA A 203 -19.55 15.27 -10.24
CA ALA A 203 -18.12 15.32 -10.54
C ALA A 203 -17.54 16.72 -10.29
N SER A 204 -16.44 16.85 -9.54
CA SER A 204 -15.86 18.14 -9.15
C SER A 204 -14.32 18.12 -9.16
N VAL A 205 -13.70 19.27 -9.43
CA VAL A 205 -12.25 19.42 -9.25
C VAL A 205 -11.99 19.64 -7.77
N TRP A 206 -11.14 18.80 -7.17
CA TRP A 206 -10.77 18.94 -5.76
C TRP A 206 -9.40 18.32 -5.50
N ASP A 207 -8.57 19.01 -4.72
CA ASP A 207 -7.32 18.49 -4.16
C ASP A 207 -7.62 17.99 -2.75
N ILE A 208 -7.43 16.69 -2.50
CA ILE A 208 -7.64 16.10 -1.17
C ILE A 208 -6.80 16.78 -0.07
N SER A 209 -5.72 17.46 -0.43
CA SER A 209 -4.84 18.19 0.49
C SER A 209 -5.13 19.69 0.58
N SER A 210 -6.16 20.21 -0.10
CA SER A 210 -6.55 21.63 0.01
C SER A 210 -7.19 21.94 1.37
N GLU A 211 -7.25 23.22 1.73
CA GLU A 211 -7.94 23.68 2.96
C GLU A 211 -9.47 23.46 2.88
N ASP A 212 -10.04 23.68 1.69
CA ASP A 212 -11.46 23.54 1.40
C ASP A 212 -11.90 22.08 1.22
N LEU A 213 -13.15 21.81 1.60
CA LEU A 213 -13.83 20.55 1.32
C LEU A 213 -14.32 20.47 -0.14
N PRO A 214 -14.60 19.27 -0.67
CA PRO A 214 -15.05 19.14 -2.04
C PRO A 214 -16.39 19.85 -2.26
N PRO A 215 -16.63 20.48 -3.43
CA PRO A 215 -17.90 21.13 -3.71
C PRO A 215 -19.09 20.17 -3.54
N GLY A 216 -20.09 20.61 -2.77
CA GLY A 216 -21.27 19.79 -2.46
C GLY A 216 -21.13 18.88 -1.23
N VAL A 217 -19.93 18.76 -0.66
CA VAL A 217 -19.66 17.91 0.51
C VAL A 217 -19.49 18.75 1.77
N ARG A 218 -20.13 18.32 2.88
CA ARG A 218 -20.02 18.95 4.20
C ARG A 218 -19.22 18.08 5.17
N GLU A 219 -18.78 18.65 6.28
CA GLU A 219 -18.22 17.86 7.37
C GLU A 219 -19.24 16.83 7.88
N GLY A 220 -18.77 15.61 8.17
CA GLY A 220 -19.61 14.54 8.70
C GLY A 220 -20.77 14.14 7.80
N SER A 221 -20.63 14.24 6.47
CA SER A 221 -21.71 13.96 5.51
C SER A 221 -21.49 12.72 4.65
N VAL A 222 -20.28 12.16 4.64
CA VAL A 222 -19.90 11.02 3.78
C VAL A 222 -19.94 9.71 4.56
N ASP A 223 -20.54 8.67 3.97
CA ASP A 223 -20.57 7.31 4.53
C ASP A 223 -19.30 6.53 4.16
N VAL A 224 -18.87 6.64 2.90
CA VAL A 224 -17.67 5.95 2.38
C VAL A 224 -16.79 6.88 1.57
N VAL A 225 -15.49 6.89 1.87
CA VAL A 225 -14.46 7.50 1.02
C VAL A 225 -13.68 6.41 0.29
N LEU A 226 -13.62 6.50 -1.04
CA LEU A 226 -12.82 5.61 -1.90
C LEU A 226 -11.49 6.26 -2.26
N LEU A 227 -10.38 5.62 -1.90
CA LEU A 227 -9.01 6.02 -2.25
C LEU A 227 -8.33 4.88 -3.02
N VAL A 228 -8.47 4.87 -4.35
CA VAL A 228 -7.98 3.77 -5.21
C VAL A 228 -6.93 4.29 -6.20
N PHE A 229 -5.66 4.01 -5.93
CA PHE A 229 -4.47 4.44 -6.70
C PHE A 229 -4.29 5.96 -6.78
N ILE A 230 -4.58 6.66 -5.69
CA ILE A 230 -4.55 8.13 -5.63
C ILE A 230 -3.60 8.64 -4.54
N PHE A 231 -3.52 7.92 -3.42
CA PHE A 231 -2.76 8.37 -2.25
C PHE A 231 -1.26 8.34 -2.54
N SER A 232 -0.82 7.41 -3.38
CA SER A 232 0.55 7.37 -3.92
C SER A 232 0.91 8.54 -4.83
N ALA A 233 -0.07 9.26 -5.40
CA ALA A 233 0.22 10.42 -6.25
C ALA A 233 0.55 11.69 -5.44
N LEU A 234 0.22 11.68 -4.14
CA LEU A 234 0.50 12.75 -3.20
C LEU A 234 1.99 12.76 -2.83
N SER A 235 2.51 13.96 -2.58
CA SER A 235 3.78 14.10 -1.87
C SER A 235 3.60 13.64 -0.42
N PRO A 236 4.62 13.05 0.23
CA PRO A 236 4.56 12.73 1.67
C PRO A 236 4.11 13.89 2.55
N LYS A 237 4.43 15.13 2.16
CA LYS A 237 4.04 16.36 2.86
C LYS A 237 2.53 16.66 2.82
N GLN A 238 1.79 16.00 1.93
CA GLN A 238 0.35 16.22 1.73
C GLN A 238 -0.51 15.18 2.49
N TRP A 239 0.08 14.12 3.04
CA TRP A 239 -0.69 13.02 3.62
C TRP A 239 -1.44 13.42 4.89
N ASP A 240 -0.83 14.17 5.80
CA ASP A 240 -1.52 14.58 7.03
C ASP A 240 -2.76 15.46 6.72
N ALA A 241 -2.64 16.39 5.76
CA ALA A 241 -3.76 17.19 5.29
C ALA A 241 -4.85 16.33 4.61
N ALA A 242 -4.44 15.39 3.77
CA ALA A 242 -5.36 14.46 3.10
C ALA A 242 -6.13 13.60 4.11
N VAL A 243 -5.45 13.00 5.09
CA VAL A 243 -6.07 12.19 6.15
C VAL A 243 -7.00 13.06 7.01
N SER A 244 -6.62 14.30 7.31
CA SER A 244 -7.47 15.25 8.03
C SER A 244 -8.76 15.57 7.27
N ASN A 245 -8.69 15.81 5.96
CA ASN A 245 -9.88 16.07 5.15
C ASN A 245 -10.78 14.84 5.02
N VAL A 246 -10.21 13.64 4.83
CA VAL A 246 -10.97 12.38 4.87
C VAL A 246 -11.68 12.22 6.21
N TRP A 247 -11.00 12.53 7.32
CA TRP A 247 -11.61 12.54 8.65
C TRP A 247 -12.76 13.54 8.76
N ARG A 248 -12.59 14.76 8.27
CA ARG A 248 -13.60 15.82 8.32
C ARG A 248 -14.87 15.46 7.57
N VAL A 249 -14.76 14.93 6.35
CA VAL A 249 -15.93 14.61 5.52
C VAL A 249 -16.71 13.39 6.01
N LEU A 250 -16.04 12.41 6.63
CA LEU A 250 -16.68 11.18 7.08
C LEU A 250 -17.60 11.40 8.28
N LYS A 251 -18.79 10.80 8.23
CA LYS A 251 -19.66 10.58 9.39
C LYS A 251 -18.93 9.77 10.47
N PRO A 252 -19.26 9.92 11.77
CA PRO A 252 -18.89 8.92 12.77
C PRO A 252 -19.34 7.53 12.32
N GLY A 253 -18.44 6.54 12.36
CA GLY A 253 -18.68 5.21 11.82
C GLY A 253 -18.48 5.05 10.31
N GLY A 254 -18.23 6.14 9.58
CA GLY A 254 -17.95 6.10 8.14
C GLY A 254 -16.61 5.43 7.83
N GLU A 255 -16.49 4.90 6.62
CA GLU A 255 -15.39 4.02 6.23
C GLU A 255 -14.54 4.58 5.08
N VAL A 256 -13.26 4.23 5.08
CA VAL A 256 -12.33 4.47 3.97
C VAL A 256 -12.01 3.13 3.32
N CYS A 257 -12.26 3.02 2.03
CA CYS A 257 -11.82 1.89 1.21
C CYS A 257 -10.55 2.29 0.46
N PHE A 258 -9.43 1.65 0.80
CA PHE A 258 -8.11 2.04 0.35
C PHE A 258 -7.46 0.96 -0.51
N ARG A 259 -6.90 1.35 -1.65
CA ARG A 259 -6.02 0.49 -2.43
C ARG A 259 -4.93 1.30 -3.12
N ASP A 260 -3.66 0.95 -2.95
CA ASP A 260 -2.56 1.67 -3.58
C ASP A 260 -1.32 0.79 -3.85
N TYR A 261 -0.22 1.37 -4.32
CA TYR A 261 1.02 0.64 -4.62
C TYR A 261 1.81 0.29 -3.36
N GLY A 262 2.27 -0.96 -3.27
CA GLY A 262 3.15 -1.43 -2.19
C GLY A 262 4.62 -1.49 -2.62
N LYS A 263 5.53 -1.34 -1.65
CA LYS A 263 6.98 -1.47 -1.85
C LYS A 263 7.34 -2.84 -2.43
N GLY A 264 8.30 -2.87 -3.35
CA GLY A 264 8.70 -4.08 -4.07
C GLY A 264 7.83 -4.41 -5.28
N ASP A 265 6.84 -3.57 -5.63
CA ASP A 265 6.07 -3.73 -6.86
C ASP A 265 7.00 -3.66 -8.10
N LEU A 266 6.67 -4.46 -9.11
CA LEU A 266 7.38 -4.54 -10.37
C LEU A 266 7.67 -3.19 -11.01
N THR A 267 6.73 -2.24 -10.87
CA THR A 267 6.90 -0.90 -11.44
C THR A 267 7.91 -0.07 -10.68
N GLN A 268 8.02 -0.24 -9.36
CA GLN A 268 9.04 0.40 -8.52
C GLN A 268 10.45 -0.09 -8.91
N VAL A 269 10.63 -1.41 -8.93
CA VAL A 269 11.95 -2.03 -9.17
C VAL A 269 12.47 -1.79 -10.59
N ARG A 270 11.59 -1.41 -11.52
CA ARG A 270 11.96 -1.15 -12.93
C ARG A 270 12.24 0.30 -13.26
N PHE A 271 12.06 1.24 -12.33
CA PHE A 271 12.40 2.63 -12.59
C PHE A 271 13.85 2.76 -13.03
N LYS A 272 14.05 3.58 -14.06
CA LYS A 272 15.37 3.92 -14.61
C LYS A 272 15.97 5.08 -13.83
N LYS A 273 17.23 5.40 -14.12
CA LYS A 273 17.93 6.58 -13.60
C LYS A 273 17.11 7.86 -13.83
N GLY A 274 17.26 8.83 -12.93
CA GLY A 274 16.61 10.14 -13.03
C GLY A 274 15.10 10.08 -12.78
N ARG A 275 14.62 9.12 -11.98
CA ARG A 275 13.19 8.95 -11.66
C ARG A 275 12.85 9.03 -10.17
N LEU A 276 13.83 8.86 -9.28
CA LEU A 276 13.65 8.94 -7.84
C LEU A 276 13.61 10.41 -7.37
N LEU A 277 12.48 10.84 -6.80
CA LEU A 277 12.34 12.15 -6.15
C LEU A 277 12.89 12.12 -4.72
N GLU A 278 12.36 11.18 -3.93
CA GLU A 278 12.67 10.91 -2.52
C GLU A 278 12.52 9.40 -2.28
N ASP A 279 12.90 8.88 -1.12
CA ASP A 279 12.76 7.44 -0.84
C ASP A 279 11.33 6.97 -1.07
N ASN A 280 11.19 5.85 -1.81
CA ASN A 280 9.93 5.30 -2.28
C ASN A 280 9.05 6.22 -3.17
N PHE A 281 9.48 7.45 -3.48
CA PHE A 281 8.73 8.44 -4.26
C PHE A 281 9.37 8.71 -5.63
N TYR A 282 8.62 8.51 -6.70
CA TYR A 282 9.13 8.52 -8.07
C TYR A 282 8.28 9.38 -9.00
N ILE A 283 8.89 9.82 -10.09
CA ILE A 283 8.19 10.35 -11.27
C ILE A 283 8.07 9.29 -12.37
N ARG A 284 6.89 9.19 -12.96
CA ARG A 284 6.57 8.32 -14.08
C ARG A 284 7.02 8.93 -15.42
N GLY A 285 6.89 8.14 -16.48
CA GLY A 285 7.24 8.56 -17.85
C GLY A 285 6.42 9.75 -18.36
N ASP A 286 5.18 9.88 -17.88
CA ASP A 286 4.24 10.96 -18.19
C ASP A 286 4.39 12.19 -17.26
N GLY A 287 5.34 12.16 -16.32
CA GLY A 287 5.58 13.22 -15.35
C GLY A 287 4.69 13.19 -14.11
N THR A 288 3.70 12.29 -14.04
CA THR A 288 2.93 12.07 -12.81
C THR A 288 3.79 11.41 -11.73
N ARG A 289 3.41 11.57 -10.46
CA ARG A 289 4.16 11.06 -9.32
C ARG A 289 3.56 9.76 -8.81
N VAL A 290 4.38 8.94 -8.14
CA VAL A 290 3.95 7.71 -7.48
C VAL A 290 4.85 7.38 -6.30
N TYR A 291 4.22 7.09 -5.17
CA TYR A 291 4.81 6.54 -3.96
C TYR A 291 4.54 5.04 -3.84
N PHE A 292 5.43 4.29 -3.20
CA PHE A 292 5.26 2.87 -2.90
C PHE A 292 5.31 2.62 -1.41
N PHE A 293 4.16 2.27 -0.83
CA PHE A 293 3.97 2.22 0.61
C PHE A 293 4.50 0.94 1.24
N GLU A 294 4.97 1.07 2.48
CA GLU A 294 5.14 -0.06 3.38
C GLU A 294 3.90 -0.23 4.26
N GLU A 295 3.62 -1.46 4.69
CA GLU A 295 2.44 -1.73 5.53
C GLU A 295 2.49 -0.98 6.86
N LEU A 296 3.63 -1.05 7.55
CA LEU A 296 3.84 -0.35 8.83
C LEU A 296 3.75 1.17 8.69
N GLU A 297 4.10 1.72 7.53
CA GLU A 297 3.95 3.14 7.25
C GLU A 297 2.48 3.53 7.16
N LEU A 298 1.65 2.76 6.44
CA LEU A 298 0.21 3.00 6.38
C LEU A 298 -0.46 2.80 7.75
N LYS A 299 -0.03 1.82 8.56
CA LYS A 299 -0.52 1.69 9.95
C LYS A 299 -0.29 2.98 10.75
N ARG A 300 0.89 3.60 10.63
CA ARG A 300 1.19 4.87 11.31
C ARG A 300 0.40 6.05 10.75
N ILE A 301 0.25 6.13 9.44
CA ILE A 301 -0.47 7.23 8.77
C ILE A 301 -1.94 7.22 9.19
N TRP A 302 -2.59 6.06 9.17
CA TRP A 302 -4.02 5.93 9.41
C TRP A 302 -4.37 5.72 10.88
N GLY A 303 -3.60 4.89 11.60
CA GLY A 303 -3.85 4.49 12.98
C GLY A 303 -3.02 5.26 14.04
N GLY A 304 -2.21 6.23 13.65
CA GLY A 304 -1.37 7.00 14.58
C GLY A 304 -0.21 6.20 15.19
N THR A 305 0.62 6.84 16.01
CA THR A 305 1.86 6.25 16.55
C THR A 305 1.62 5.14 17.58
N GLY A 306 0.51 5.20 18.34
CA GLY A 306 0.19 4.22 19.38
C GLY A 306 -0.25 2.84 18.86
N THR A 307 -0.61 2.71 17.59
CA THR A 307 -0.99 1.41 17.01
C THR A 307 0.22 0.51 16.75
N VAL A 308 1.34 1.07 16.30
CA VAL A 308 2.54 0.30 15.98
C VAL A 308 3.28 -0.20 17.23
N ASN A 309 3.34 0.60 18.30
CA ASN A 309 4.01 0.21 19.54
C ASN A 309 3.37 -1.03 20.21
N ARG A 310 2.06 -1.23 20.02
CA ARG A 310 1.34 -2.40 20.55
C ARG A 310 1.66 -3.69 19.78
N GLU A 311 1.85 -3.63 18.47
CA GLU A 311 2.23 -4.81 17.67
C GLU A 311 3.69 -5.22 17.86
N ILE A 312 4.61 -4.26 17.98
CA ILE A 312 6.02 -4.54 18.26
C ILE A 312 6.17 -5.11 19.68
N GLY A 313 5.42 -4.59 20.67
CA GLY A 313 5.41 -5.12 22.03
C GLY A 313 4.79 -6.52 22.14
N ALA A 314 3.72 -6.81 21.39
CA ALA A 314 3.07 -8.12 21.40
C ALA A 314 3.95 -9.25 20.80
N ASN A 315 4.89 -8.92 19.91
CA ASN A 315 5.85 -9.89 19.35
C ASN A 315 7.16 -9.98 20.15
N GLY A 316 7.29 -9.23 21.26
CA GLY A 316 8.50 -9.13 22.08
C GLY A 316 8.42 -9.82 23.45
N GLU A 317 7.28 -10.39 23.83
CA GLU A 317 7.10 -11.07 25.11
C GLU A 317 7.08 -12.60 24.94
N ASP A 318 8.26 -13.18 24.75
CA ASP A 318 8.53 -14.55 25.21
C ASP A 318 9.96 -14.60 25.76
N GLY A 319 10.07 -14.34 27.06
CA GLY A 319 11.33 -14.13 27.76
C GLY A 319 11.11 -13.90 29.24
N SER A 320 10.39 -14.83 29.89
CA SER A 320 10.22 -14.83 31.34
C SER A 320 11.57 -14.93 32.05
N VAL A 321 11.90 -13.94 32.88
CA VAL A 321 12.73 -14.17 34.07
C VAL A 321 12.00 -13.58 35.28
N SER A 322 11.48 -14.51 36.08
CA SER A 322 11.01 -14.32 37.44
C SER A 322 12.16 -13.89 38.35
N SER A 323 11.94 -12.89 39.21
CA SER A 323 12.52 -12.89 40.56
C SER A 323 11.76 -11.99 41.52
N GLY A 324 10.96 -12.64 42.37
CA GLY A 324 10.92 -12.50 43.83
C GLY A 324 11.09 -11.13 44.51
N THR A 325 10.07 -10.79 45.29
CA THR A 325 10.05 -9.76 46.33
C THR A 325 11.08 -9.98 47.45
N ALA A 326 11.77 -8.93 47.90
CA ALA A 326 12.21 -8.76 49.29
C ALA A 326 12.45 -7.27 49.61
N ARG A 327 12.14 -6.90 50.86
CA ARG A 327 12.15 -5.55 51.46
C ARG A 327 13.52 -5.15 52.01
N ASP A 328 13.67 -3.84 52.19
CA ASP A 328 14.46 -3.07 53.18
C ASP A 328 15.92 -3.47 53.48
N GLU A 329 16.85 -2.54 53.24
CA GLU A 329 17.69 -1.92 54.29
C GLU A 329 18.66 -0.88 53.66
N GLN A 330 18.65 0.35 54.18
CA GLN A 330 19.76 1.31 54.14
C GLN A 330 20.67 1.04 55.34
N PRO A 331 22.02 1.27 55.31
CA PRO A 331 22.53 2.65 55.35
C PRO A 331 23.95 2.96 54.78
N LYS A 332 24.12 4.25 54.44
CA LYS A 332 25.23 5.22 54.70
C LYS A 332 26.70 5.01 54.29
N ASP A 333 27.19 6.12 53.69
CA ASP A 333 28.48 6.84 53.80
C ASP A 333 29.81 6.14 53.44
N THR A 334 30.52 6.68 52.44
CA THR A 334 31.71 7.55 52.63
C THR A 334 32.40 7.90 51.29
N ASP A 335 32.60 9.20 51.08
CA ASP A 335 33.79 9.95 50.61
C ASP A 335 34.68 9.48 49.43
N GLU A 336 34.63 10.33 48.39
CA GLU A 336 35.73 11.09 47.76
C GLU A 336 36.89 10.47 46.93
N VAL A 337 37.03 11.08 45.73
CA VAL A 337 38.24 11.49 44.97
C VAL A 337 38.66 10.70 43.71
N CYS A 338 38.58 11.47 42.62
CA CYS A 338 39.24 11.48 41.30
C CYS A 338 40.43 10.53 41.03
N THR A 339 40.46 9.95 39.83
CA THR A 339 41.41 10.28 38.73
C THR A 339 40.94 9.64 37.42
N GLY A 340 41.25 10.30 36.29
CA GLY A 340 40.71 10.01 34.97
C GLY A 340 41.25 8.74 34.31
N ASP A 341 40.55 8.31 33.26
CA ASP A 341 41.13 8.10 31.94
C ASP A 341 40.02 7.93 30.89
N GLU A 342 40.28 8.47 29.72
CA GLU A 342 39.40 8.52 28.55
C GLU A 342 39.03 7.11 28.05
N VAL A 343 37.73 6.89 27.80
CA VAL A 343 37.26 5.80 26.93
C VAL A 343 36.30 6.38 25.90
N ILE A 344 36.69 6.25 24.64
CA ILE A 344 35.95 6.59 23.42
C ILE A 344 34.64 5.80 23.37
N PRO A 345 33.45 6.43 23.16
CA PRO A 345 32.25 5.67 22.88
C PRO A 345 32.15 5.33 21.40
N ASP A 346 31.86 4.05 21.19
CA ASP A 346 31.55 3.39 19.94
C ASP A 346 30.35 4.04 19.25
N ARG A 347 30.45 4.13 17.92
CA ARG A 347 29.58 4.95 17.07
C ARG A 347 28.31 4.18 16.77
N ALA A 348 27.26 4.42 17.56
CA ALA A 348 25.92 3.92 17.29
C ALA A 348 25.37 4.45 15.95
N LEU A 349 24.74 3.54 15.21
CA LEU A 349 24.09 3.71 13.92
C LEU A 349 23.12 4.91 13.93
N GLY A 350 23.41 5.89 13.07
CA GLY A 350 22.60 7.08 12.90
C GLY A 350 21.22 6.78 12.29
N VAL A 351 20.18 6.89 13.11
CA VAL A 351 18.81 7.09 12.66
C VAL A 351 18.62 8.61 12.47
N PHE A 352 18.75 9.09 11.24
CA PHE A 352 18.33 10.46 10.90
C PHE A 352 16.81 10.46 10.67
N GLY A 353 16.05 10.68 11.73
CA GLY A 353 14.67 11.16 11.65
C GLY A 353 14.67 12.68 11.78
N THR A 354 14.15 13.38 10.78
CA THR A 354 13.90 14.81 10.84
C THR A 354 12.93 15.12 11.98
N GLU A 355 13.33 15.94 12.95
CA GLU A 355 12.46 16.42 14.02
C GLU A 355 11.34 17.30 13.42
N HIS A 356 10.12 16.74 13.39
CA HIS A 356 8.90 17.52 13.26
C HIS A 356 8.39 17.82 14.66
N THR A 357 8.42 19.08 15.07
CA THR A 357 7.72 19.56 16.26
C THR A 357 6.22 19.27 16.11
N PRO A 358 5.59 18.49 17.01
CA PRO A 358 4.18 18.13 16.86
C PRO A 358 3.27 19.34 17.10
N SER A 359 2.36 19.59 16.15
CA SER A 359 1.21 20.49 16.31
C SER A 359 0.31 20.00 17.47
N PRO A 360 -0.25 20.89 18.30
CA PRO A 360 -1.05 20.54 19.48
C PRO A 360 -2.48 20.06 19.17
N THR A 361 -2.80 19.80 17.90
CA THR A 361 -4.11 19.27 17.51
C THR A 361 -4.13 17.74 17.68
N PRO A 362 -5.16 17.14 18.31
CA PRO A 362 -5.25 15.69 18.42
C PRO A 362 -5.27 15.09 17.00
N LYS A 363 -4.27 14.25 16.70
CA LYS A 363 -4.11 13.67 15.38
C LYS A 363 -5.31 12.78 15.06
N SER A 364 -6.03 13.08 13.98
CA SER A 364 -7.13 12.26 13.45
C SER A 364 -6.67 10.82 13.31
N THR A 365 -7.22 9.92 14.12
CA THR A 365 -6.77 8.52 14.21
C THR A 365 -7.93 7.61 13.86
N PHE A 366 -7.79 6.88 12.75
CA PHE A 366 -8.77 5.90 12.30
C PHE A 366 -8.56 4.56 13.00
N GLU A 367 -9.64 3.81 13.16
CA GLU A 367 -9.58 2.38 13.44
C GLU A 367 -9.14 1.66 12.16
N ILE A 368 -8.14 0.78 12.27
CA ILE A 368 -7.71 -0.09 11.16
C ILE A 368 -8.56 -1.35 11.22
N VAL A 369 -9.57 -1.44 10.35
CA VAL A 369 -10.46 -2.62 10.27
C VAL A 369 -9.72 -3.77 9.57
N SER A 370 -9.04 -3.46 8.48
CA SER A 370 -8.12 -4.37 7.82
C SER A 370 -7.04 -3.59 7.09
N LEU A 371 -5.82 -4.14 7.05
CA LEU A 371 -4.74 -3.64 6.21
C LEU A 371 -3.84 -4.82 5.87
N GLY A 372 -3.49 -4.96 4.60
CA GLY A 372 -2.59 -6.01 4.15
C GLY A 372 -1.99 -5.72 2.78
N VAL A 373 -1.12 -6.64 2.37
CA VAL A 373 -0.43 -6.58 1.09
C VAL A 373 -0.99 -7.64 0.15
N ASP A 374 -1.66 -7.20 -0.93
CA ASP A 374 -2.04 -8.05 -2.05
C ASP A 374 -0.81 -8.25 -2.96
N ARG A 375 -0.36 -9.49 -3.05
CA ARG A 375 0.80 -9.89 -3.85
C ARG A 375 0.38 -10.80 -4.97
N ARG A 376 0.82 -10.47 -6.18
CA ARG A 376 0.63 -11.32 -7.35
C ARG A 376 1.96 -11.58 -8.04
N MET A 377 2.32 -12.85 -8.16
CA MET A 377 3.42 -13.24 -9.03
C MET A 377 2.92 -13.34 -10.46
N LEU A 378 3.57 -12.62 -11.37
CA LEU A 378 3.42 -12.74 -12.82
C LEU A 378 4.63 -13.50 -13.35
N VAL A 379 4.40 -14.38 -14.32
CA VAL A 379 5.49 -15.11 -14.97
C VAL A 379 5.56 -14.79 -16.45
N ASN A 380 6.76 -14.51 -16.93
CA ASN A 380 7.07 -14.53 -18.35
C ASN A 380 7.56 -15.93 -18.71
N ARG A 381 6.68 -16.74 -19.28
CA ARG A 381 6.97 -18.14 -19.62
C ARG A 381 8.03 -18.29 -20.71
N GLN A 382 8.16 -17.33 -21.62
CA GLN A 382 9.18 -17.38 -22.67
C GLN A 382 10.59 -17.11 -22.12
N LYS A 383 10.71 -16.14 -21.22
CA LYS A 383 11.99 -15.74 -20.62
C LYS A 383 12.28 -16.42 -19.29
N GLN A 384 11.35 -17.25 -18.81
CA GLN A 384 11.40 -17.90 -17.49
C GLN A 384 11.64 -16.89 -16.35
N LEU A 385 10.96 -15.74 -16.40
CA LEU A 385 11.11 -14.66 -15.41
C LEU A 385 9.91 -14.58 -14.47
N LYS A 386 10.18 -14.53 -13.17
CA LYS A 386 9.20 -14.17 -12.13
C LYS A 386 9.20 -12.64 -11.95
N MET A 387 8.03 -12.07 -11.75
CA MET A 387 7.82 -10.64 -11.53
C MET A 387 6.72 -10.47 -10.48
N TYR A 388 6.83 -9.50 -9.58
CA TYR A 388 5.88 -9.39 -8.46
C TYR A 388 5.14 -8.07 -8.53
N ARG A 389 3.82 -8.13 -8.54
CA ARG A 389 2.97 -6.96 -8.28
C ARG A 389 2.65 -6.91 -6.81
N CYS A 390 2.72 -5.71 -6.24
CA CYS A 390 2.53 -5.46 -4.82
C CYS A 390 1.58 -4.28 -4.66
N TRP A 391 0.45 -4.52 -4.00
CA TRP A 391 -0.54 -3.51 -3.69
C TRP A 391 -0.87 -3.52 -2.21
N MET A 392 -1.07 -2.33 -1.66
CA MET A 392 -1.66 -2.16 -0.33
C MET A 392 -3.17 -2.17 -0.47
N GLN A 393 -3.85 -2.90 0.42
CA GLN A 393 -5.30 -2.99 0.48
C GLN A 393 -5.71 -2.75 1.94
N GLY A 394 -6.60 -1.80 2.17
CA GLY A 394 -7.00 -1.43 3.53
C GLY A 394 -8.45 -0.97 3.64
N GLN A 395 -8.99 -1.15 4.82
CA GLN A 395 -10.26 -0.60 5.26
C GLN A 395 -10.04 0.09 6.60
N PHE A 396 -10.41 1.37 6.67
CA PHE A 396 -10.28 2.17 7.87
C PHE A 396 -11.64 2.71 8.26
N LYS A 397 -11.86 2.94 9.55
CA LYS A 397 -13.14 3.42 10.06
C LYS A 397 -12.93 4.62 10.97
N LYS A 398 -13.72 5.67 10.75
CA LYS A 398 -13.80 6.78 11.70
C LYS A 398 -14.57 6.27 12.92
N PRO A 399 -14.00 6.29 14.13
CA PRO A 399 -14.71 5.84 15.32
C PRO A 399 -16.06 6.56 15.45
N TYR A 400 -17.07 5.86 15.94
CA TYR A 400 -18.20 6.55 16.55
C TYR A 400 -17.60 7.35 17.70
N GLY A 401 -17.68 8.68 17.66
CA GLY A 401 -17.17 9.49 18.77
C GLY A 401 -17.70 8.90 20.07
N THR A 402 -16.87 8.81 21.11
CA THR A 402 -17.42 8.60 22.45
C THR A 402 -18.49 9.67 22.61
N ALA A 403 -19.73 9.28 22.85
CA ALA A 403 -20.72 10.21 23.37
C ALA A 403 -20.07 10.83 24.60
N LEU A 404 -19.56 12.05 24.43
CA LEU A 404 -19.18 12.87 25.57
C LEU A 404 -20.51 13.50 25.97
N ASP A 405 -20.93 13.12 27.17
CA ASP A 405 -22.13 13.53 27.89
C ASP A 405 -22.38 15.05 27.87
#